data_AF-A0A369A853-F1
#
_entry.id   AF-A0A369A853-F1
#
_cell.length_a   1.000
_cell.length_b   1.000
_cell.length_c   1.000
_cell.angle_alpha   90.00
_cell.angle_beta   90.00
_cell.angle_gamma   90.00
#
_symmetry.space_group_name_H-M   'P 1'
#
loop_
_entity.id
_entity.type
_entity.pdbx_description
1 polymer ?
#
loop_
_entity_poly.entity_id
_entity_poly.type
_entity_poly.pdbx_seq_one_letter_code
_entity_poly.pdbx_strand_id
1 'polypeptide(L)' 'MTFQVFIEPKGEHLKHDKWKEDFLNEIRAEQKTIKIHTDTYLITAVPFYNYNNENEFKANLEKALNI' A
#
# COMPACT_ATOMS: atom_id res chain seq x y z
N MET A 1 -9.80 -9.70 11.41
CA MET A 1 -9.59 -8.87 10.22
C MET A 1 -8.13 -9.05 9.84
N THR A 2 -7.86 -9.49 8.62
CA THR A 2 -6.50 -9.77 8.14
C THR A 2 -6.15 -8.73 7.07
N PHE A 3 -4.92 -8.24 7.03
CA PHE A 3 -4.49 -7.25 6.04
C PHE A 3 -3.61 -7.90 5.00
N GLN A 4 -3.89 -7.65 3.72
CA GLN A 4 -2.98 -7.93 2.62
C GLN A 4 -2.43 -6.59 2.13
N VAL A 5 -1.17 -6.31 2.46
CA VAL A 5 -0.52 -5.04 2.13
C VAL A 5 0.48 -5.26 1.00
N PHE A 6 0.37 -4.47 -0.07
CA PHE A 6 1.36 -4.43 -1.15
C PHE A 6 2.36 -3.31 -0.89
N ILE A 7 3.65 -3.66 -0.92
CA ILE A 7 4.77 -2.73 -0.73
C ILE A 7 5.71 -2.90 -1.92
N GLU A 8 5.94 -1.82 -2.66
CA GLU A 8 6.93 -1.80 -3.74
C GLU A 8 8.14 -0.94 -3.32
N PRO A 9 9.37 -1.49 -3.34
CA PRO A 9 10.59 -0.74 -3.06
C PRO A 9 10.97 0.17 -4.24
N LYS A 10 11.37 1.41 -3.96
CA LYS A 10 11.70 2.39 -4.99
C LYS A 10 13.15 2.21 -5.47
N GLY A 11 13.35 1.71 -6.69
CA GLY A 11 14.64 1.76 -7.39
C GLY A 11 14.89 3.15 -8.00
N GLU A 12 16.15 3.59 -8.11
CA GLU A 12 16.52 4.94 -8.59
C GLU A 12 16.05 5.29 -10.03
N HIS A 13 15.62 4.30 -10.82
CA HIS A 13 15.22 4.47 -12.22
C HIS A 13 13.70 4.28 -12.43
N LEU A 14 12.89 5.28 -12.07
CA LEU A 14 11.42 5.22 -12.18
C LEU A 14 10.83 6.37 -13.01
N LYS A 15 11.30 6.55 -14.25
CA LYS A 15 10.58 7.40 -15.22
C LYS A 15 9.38 6.71 -15.89
N HIS A 16 9.17 5.40 -15.67
CA HIS A 16 8.16 4.62 -16.40
C HIS A 16 7.05 3.97 -15.53
N ASP A 17 7.10 4.12 -14.19
CA ASP A 17 6.23 3.35 -13.27
C ASP A 17 5.08 4.18 -12.67
N LYS A 18 4.68 5.29 -13.31
CA LYS A 18 3.55 6.11 -12.86
C LYS A 18 2.26 5.28 -12.68
N TRP A 19 2.05 4.30 -13.57
CA TRP A 19 0.90 3.41 -13.49
C TRP A 19 0.86 2.59 -12.19
N LYS A 20 2.03 2.22 -11.63
CA LYS A 20 2.11 1.52 -10.35
C LYS A 20 1.72 2.43 -9.20
N GLU A 21 2.20 3.68 -9.21
CA GLU A 21 1.83 4.67 -8.20
C GLU A 21 0.33 4.96 -8.23
N ASP A 22 -0.23 5.14 -9.43
CA ASP A 22 -1.66 5.36 -9.62
C ASP A 22 -2.48 4.13 -9.13
N PHE A 23 -2.02 2.91 -9.41
CA PHE A 23 -2.65 1.67 -8.93
C PHE A 23 -2.60 1.50 -7.40
N LEU A 24 -1.45 1.80 -6.77
CA LEU A 24 -1.34 1.76 -5.30
C LEU A 24 -2.27 2.78 -4.65
N ASN A 25 -2.40 3.97 -5.24
CA ASN A 25 -3.34 4.99 -4.77
C ASN A 25 -4.80 4.55 -4.93
N GLU A 26 -5.15 3.91 -6.05
CA GLU A 26 -6.49 3.38 -6.31
C GLU A 26 -6.88 2.33 -5.26
N ILE A 27 -6.06 1.29 -5.05
CA ILE A 27 -6.35 0.25 -4.06
C ILE A 27 -6.47 0.84 -2.65
N ARG A 28 -5.60 1.79 -2.30
CA ARG A 28 -5.64 2.46 -1.00
C ARG A 28 -6.93 3.25 -0.81
N ALA A 29 -7.43 3.92 -1.85
CA ALA A 29 -8.68 4.67 -1.81
C ALA A 29 -9.90 3.75 -1.78
N GLU A 30 -9.87 2.65 -2.54
CA GLU A 30 -10.97 1.69 -2.60
C GLU A 30 -11.15 0.91 -1.29
N GLN A 31 -10.07 0.68 -0.52
CA GLN A 31 -10.10 -0.10 0.72
C GLN A 31 -10.87 -1.43 0.56
N LYS A 32 -10.56 -2.13 -0.53
CA LYS A 32 -11.35 -3.26 -0.99
C LYS A 32 -11.31 -4.39 0.03
N THR A 33 -12.49 -4.76 0.50
CA THR A 33 -12.66 -5.86 1.44
C THR A 33 -13.11 -7.11 0.71
N ILE A 34 -12.36 -8.20 0.85
CA ILE A 34 -12.72 -9.51 0.29
C ILE A 34 -12.95 -10.52 1.42
N LYS A 35 -13.94 -11.39 1.25
CA LYS A 35 -14.22 -12.47 2.20
C LYS A 35 -13.79 -13.80 1.61
N ILE A 36 -12.89 -14.50 2.30
CA ILE A 36 -12.44 -15.85 1.93
C ILE A 36 -12.81 -16.76 3.09
N HIS A 37 -13.75 -17.69 2.85
CA HIS A 37 -14.34 -18.53 3.89
C HIS A 37 -14.92 -17.71 5.06
N THR A 38 -14.37 -17.87 6.26
CA THR A 38 -14.77 -17.15 7.48
C THR A 38 -14.04 -15.84 7.66
N ASP A 39 -12.95 -15.62 6.92
CA ASP A 39 -12.02 -14.51 7.16
C ASP A 39 -12.30 -13.34 6.21
N THR A 40 -12.18 -12.14 6.76
CA THR A 40 -12.31 -10.87 6.03
C THR A 40 -10.94 -10.25 5.88
N TYR A 41 -10.55 -10.01 4.63
CA TYR A 41 -9.29 -9.40 4.26
C TYR A 41 -9.52 -7.98 3.74
N LEU A 42 -8.79 -7.02 4.31
CA LEU A 42 -8.67 -5.70 3.74
C LEU A 42 -7.46 -5.67 2.80
N ILE A 43 -7.71 -5.40 1.53
CA ILE A 43 -6.67 -5.15 0.54
C ILE A 43 -6.36 -3.66 0.57
N THR A 44 -5.10 -3.33 0.83
CA THR A 44 -4.64 -1.93 0.90
C THR A 44 -3.20 -1.83 0.41
N ALA A 45 -2.73 -0.60 0.22
CA ALA A 45 -1.42 -0.29 -0.31
C ALA A 45 -0.79 0.91 0.42
N VAL A 46 0.53 0.99 0.35
CA VAL A 46 1.34 2.10 0.84
C VAL A 46 2.17 2.67 -0.31
N PRO A 47 2.54 3.97 -0.26
CA PRO A 47 3.39 4.57 -1.28
C PRO A 47 4.76 3.90 -1.36
N PHE A 48 5.50 4.16 -2.45
CA PHE A 48 6.83 3.61 -2.65
C PHE A 48 7.79 3.93 -1.50
N TYR A 49 8.50 2.90 -1.04
CA TYR A 49 9.51 3.07 0.01
C TYR A 49 10.86 3.52 -0.56
N ASN A 50 11.43 4.56 0.02
CA ASN A 50 12.83 4.98 -0.13
C ASN A 50 13.37 5.32 1.26
N TYR A 51 14.66 5.06 1.52
CA TYR A 51 15.28 5.45 2.79
C TYR A 51 15.03 6.92 3.16
N ASN A 52 15.04 7.82 2.17
CA ASN A 52 14.78 9.24 2.37
C ASN A 52 13.36 9.58 2.84
N ASN A 53 12.37 8.69 2.63
CA ASN A 53 10.97 8.89 3.00
C ASN A 53 10.49 7.93 4.09
N GLU A 54 11.40 7.25 4.80
CA GLU A 54 11.07 6.21 5.78
C GLU A 54 10.02 6.65 6.83
N ASN A 55 10.15 7.87 7.36
CA ASN A 55 9.19 8.39 8.34
C ASN A 55 7.78 8.58 7.73
N GLU A 56 7.70 9.09 6.50
CA GLU A 56 6.44 9.27 5.79
C GLU A 56 5.82 7.92 5.42
N PHE A 57 6.66 6.98 4.99
CA PHE A 57 6.25 5.61 4.71
C PHE A 57 5.66 4.94 5.96
N LYS A 58 6.33 5.06 7.11
CA LYS A 58 5.86 4.53 8.39
C LYS A 58 4.50 5.11 8.77
N ALA A 59 4.32 6.43 8.70
CA ALA A 59 3.04 7.07 9.00
C ALA A 59 1.92 6.61 8.05
N ASN A 60 2.24 6.42 6.76
CA ASN A 60 1.28 5.90 5.79
C ASN A 60 0.90 4.44 6.04
N LEU A 61 1.86 3.63 6.50
CA LEU A 61 1.65 2.23 6.86
C LEU A 61 0.76 2.11 8.10
N GLU A 62 1.05 2.86 9.16
CA GLU A 62 0.22 2.93 10.38
C GLU A 62 -1.22 3.33 10.04
N LYS A 63 -1.38 4.37 9.21
CA LYS A 63 -2.69 4.81 8.71
C LYS A 63 -3.40 3.74 7.88
N ALA A 64 -2.68 2.96 7.07
CA ALA A 64 -3.28 1.89 6.25
C ALA A 64 -3.74 0.70 7.10
N LEU A 65 -3.09 0.47 8.24
CA LEU A 65 -3.39 -0.61 9.17
C LEU A 65 -4.37 -0.19 10.29
N ASN A 66 -4.70 1.10 10.38
CA ASN A 66 -5.49 1.68 11.48
C ASN A 66 -4.90 1.35 12.87
N ILE A 67 -3.57 1.44 12.99
CA ILE A 67 -2.82 1.22 14.24
C ILE A 67 -2.05 2.46 14.68
#